data_AF-X0T4L8-F1
#
_entry.id   AF-X0T4L8-F1
#
_cell.length_a   1.000
_cell.length_b   1.000
_cell.length_c   1.000
_cell.angle_alpha   90.00
_cell.angle_beta   90.00
_cell.angle_gamma   90.00
#
_symmetry.space_group_name_H-M   'P 1'
#
loop_
_entity.id
_entity.type
_entity.pdbx_description
1 polymer ?
#
loop_
_entity_poly.entity_id
_entity_poly.type
_entity_poly.pdbx_seq_one_letter_code
_entity_poly.pdbx_strand_id
1 'polypeptide(L)' 'AQSWYCYQGIIGPETPVHYMVANAKNPIDFYTQNAKMWKSLGEEGDSFHQKFMNLLRKREHKQGWFRPDLSYIPKEK' A
#
# COMPACT_ATOMS: atom_id res chain seq x y z
N ALA A 1 6.13 -18.03 -5.43
CA ALA A 1 6.05 -17.23 -4.20
C ALA A 1 5.74 -15.79 -4.59
N GLN A 2 4.94 -15.07 -3.79
CA GLN A 2 4.62 -13.67 -4.08
C GLN A 2 5.90 -12.83 -4.00
N SER A 3 6.21 -12.11 -5.08
CA SER A 3 7.39 -11.25 -5.11
C SER A 3 7.05 -9.90 -4.50
N TRP A 4 7.86 -9.49 -3.53
CA TRP A 4 7.75 -8.20 -2.85
C TRP A 4 8.95 -7.33 -3.20
N TYR A 5 8.68 -6.06 -3.46
CA TYR A 5 9.69 -5.06 -3.76
C TYR A 5 9.55 -3.90 -2.77
N CYS A 6 10.67 -3.43 -2.24
CA CYS A 6 10.73 -2.19 -1.47
C CYS A 6 11.21 -1.08 -2.41
N TYR A 7 10.36 -0.09 -2.62
CA TYR A 7 10.71 1.11 -3.37
C TYR A 7 10.82 2.30 -2.43
N GLN A 8 11.67 3.25 -2.83
CA GLN A 8 11.85 4.51 -2.14
C GLN A 8 11.40 5.64 -3.05
N GLY A 9 10.59 6.54 -2.52
CA GLY A 9 10.01 7.65 -3.26
C GLY A 9 10.00 8.96 -2.46
N ILE A 10 9.64 10.01 -3.18
CA ILE A 10 9.47 11.36 -2.66
C ILE A 10 7.98 11.68 -2.76
N ILE A 11 7.30 11.81 -1.62
CA ILE A 11 5.87 12.17 -1.55
C ILE A 11 5.70 13.23 -0.46
N GLY A 12 5.37 14.45 -0.88
CA GLY A 12 5.18 15.57 0.03
C GLY A 12 6.48 15.95 0.79
N PRO A 13 6.36 16.61 1.95
CA PRO A 13 7.51 17.10 2.71
C PRO A 13 8.23 16.02 3.53
N GLU A 14 7.64 14.83 3.70
CA GLU A 14 8.16 13.80 4.59
C GLU A 14 8.87 12.69 3.80
N THR A 15 10.10 12.96 3.40
CA THR A 15 10.92 12.09 2.55
C THR A 15 12.18 11.58 3.26
N PRO A 16 12.66 10.36 2.98
CA PRO A 16 12.13 9.44 1.96
C PRO A 16 10.97 8.57 2.44
N VAL A 17 10.04 8.26 1.54
CA VAL A 17 8.94 7.32 1.79
C VAL A 17 9.33 5.95 1.25
N HIS A 18 9.29 4.93 2.10
CA HIS A 18 9.44 3.54 1.69
C HIS A 18 8.06 2.93 1.50
N TYR A 19 7.84 2.22 0.39
CA TYR A 19 6.59 1.53 0.11
C TYR A 19 6.85 0.12 -0.43
N MET A 20 6.08 -0.84 0.09
CA MET A 20 6.17 -2.25 -0.27
C MET A 20 5.12 -2.57 -1.33
N VAL A 21 5.56 -3.16 -2.43
CA VAL A 21 4.68 -3.55 -3.54
C VAL A 21 4.78 -5.04 -3.77
N ALA A 22 3.63 -5.70 -3.74
CA ALA A 22 3.50 -7.07 -4.17
C ALA A 22 3.13 -7.12 -5.65
N ASN A 23 3.88 -7.91 -6.42
CA ASN A 23 3.52 -8.21 -7.80
C ASN A 23 2.56 -9.42 -7.83
N ALA A 24 1.50 -9.33 -8.64
CA ALA A 24 0.55 -10.39 -8.90
C ALA A 24 -0.05 -10.24 -10.30
N LYS A 25 -0.49 -11.34 -10.91
CA LYS A 25 -1.08 -11.30 -12.26
C LYS A 25 -2.44 -10.60 -12.31
N ASN A 26 -3.22 -10.75 -11.24
CA ASN A 26 -4.54 -10.16 -11.08
C ASN A 26 -4.92 -10.16 -9.58
N PRO A 27 -6.03 -9.52 -9.17
CA PRO A 27 -6.41 -9.44 -7.76
C PRO A 27 -6.65 -10.81 -7.10
N ILE A 28 -7.23 -11.78 -7.81
CA ILE A 28 -7.50 -13.11 -7.25
C ILE A 28 -6.20 -13.85 -6.94
N ASP A 29 -5.24 -13.78 -7.87
CA ASP A 29 -3.90 -14.32 -7.71
C ASP A 29 -3.17 -13.69 -6.52
N PHE A 30 -3.27 -12.36 -6.37
CA PHE A 30 -2.72 -11.64 -5.22
C PHE A 30 -3.23 -12.21 -3.89
N TYR A 31 -4.56 -12.26 -3.69
CA TYR A 31 -5.11 -12.72 -2.42
C TYR A 31 -4.83 -14.21 -2.15
N THR A 32 -4.80 -15.04 -3.20
CA THR A 32 -4.50 -16.46 -3.09
C THR A 32 -3.05 -16.71 -2.64
N GLN A 33 -2.09 -15.98 -3.24
CA GLN A 33 -0.68 -16.11 -2.87
C GLN A 33 -0.39 -15.49 -1.50
N ASN A 34 -0.99 -14.34 -1.20
CA ASN A 34 -0.83 -13.67 0.09
C ASN A 34 -1.34 -14.57 1.23
N ALA A 35 -2.50 -15.20 1.09
CA ALA A 35 -3.02 -16.13 2.09
C ALA A 35 -2.09 -17.34 2.32
N LYS A 36 -1.51 -17.90 1.26
CA LYS A 36 -0.53 -19.00 1.37
C LYS A 36 0.74 -18.54 2.09
N MET A 37 1.23 -17.34 1.78
CA MET A 37 2.41 -16.75 2.42
C MET A 37 2.18 -16.55 3.92
N TRP A 38 1.10 -15.89 4.33
CA TRP A 38 0.79 -15.68 5.75
C TRP A 38 0.63 -16.98 6.50
N LYS A 39 -0.06 -17.97 5.92
CA LYS A 39 -0.17 -19.31 6.51
C LYS A 39 1.19 -19.98 6.72
N SER A 40 2.15 -19.76 5.80
CA SER A 40 3.50 -20.34 5.93
C SER A 40 4.39 -19.64 6.95
N LEU A 41 4.15 -18.36 7.22
CA LEU A 41 4.91 -17.59 8.22
C LEU A 41 4.44 -17.89 9.65
N GLY A 42 3.17 -18.27 9.83
CA GLY A 42 2.61 -18.66 11.12
C GLY A 42 2.71 -17.57 12.18
N GLU A 43 2.77 -17.97 13.45
CA GLU A 43 2.71 -17.08 14.60
C GLU A 43 3.90 -16.09 14.67
N GLU A 44 5.09 -16.52 14.23
CA GLU A 44 6.26 -15.65 14.18
C GLU A 44 6.06 -14.53 13.15
N GLY A 45 5.50 -14.87 11.99
CA GLY A 45 5.10 -13.91 10.97
C GLY A 45 4.10 -12.88 11.48
N ASP A 46 3.08 -13.34 12.20
CA ASP A 46 2.05 -12.47 12.76
C ASP A 46 2.62 -11.51 13.81
N SER A 47 3.47 -12.01 14.72
CA SER A 47 4.13 -11.16 15.73
C SER A 47 5.04 -10.12 15.10
N PHE A 48 5.83 -10.54 14.10
CA PHE A 48 6.67 -9.62 13.34
C PHE A 48 5.83 -8.58 12.60
N HIS A 49 4.73 -9.00 11.95
CA HIS A 49 3.86 -8.10 11.21
C HIS A 49 3.23 -7.04 12.12
N GLN A 50 2.77 -7.40 13.32
CA GLN A 50 2.24 -6.44 14.28
C GLN A 50 3.29 -5.39 14.69
N LYS A 51 4.52 -5.81 14.98
CA LYS A 51 5.62 -4.88 15.28
C LYS A 51 5.93 -3.97 14.09
N PHE A 52 5.94 -4.53 12.88
CA PHE A 52 6.18 -3.79 11.65
C PHE A 52 5.09 -2.74 11.39
N MET A 53 3.81 -3.09 11.58
CA MET A 53 2.68 -2.17 11.37
C MET A 53 2.73 -0.95 12.30
N ASN A 54 3.27 -1.09 13.51
CA ASN A 54 3.45 0.03 14.44
C ASN A 54 4.53 1.04 14.00
N LEU A 55 5.42 0.65 13.09
CA LEU A 55 6.44 1.53 12.52
C LEU A 55 5.94 2.27 11.27
N LEU A 56 4.85 1.80 10.67
CA LEU A 56 4.28 2.42 9.48
C LEU A 56 3.46 3.65 9.83
N ARG A 57 3.47 4.63 8.92
CA ARG A 57 2.56 5.78 9.03
C ARG A 57 1.12 5.30 8.97
N LYS A 58 0.24 5.95 9.74
CA LYS A 58 -1.20 5.69 9.71
C LYS A 58 -1.72 5.89 8.28
N ARG A 59 -2.20 4.81 7.67
CA ARG A 59 -2.83 4.85 6.34
C ARG A 59 -4.33 4.98 6.50
N GLU A 60 -4.89 6.06 5.99
CA GLU A 60 -6.34 6.25 5.90
C GLU A 60 -6.79 6.11 4.45
N HIS A 61 -7.86 5.35 4.23
CA HIS A 61 -8.47 5.25 2.92
C HIS A 61 -9.60 6.27 2.81
N LYS A 62 -9.43 7.28 1.97
CA LYS A 62 -10.47 8.28 1.69
C LYS A 62 -11.02 8.03 0.29
N GLN A 63 -12.27 7.58 0.20
CA GLN A 63 -12.98 7.50 -1.06
C GLN A 63 -13.56 8.90 -1.36
N GLY A 64 -12.87 9.64 -2.23
CA GLY A 64 -13.36 10.93 -2.73
C GLY A 64 -13.88 10.78 -4.14
N TRP A 65 -15.02 11.43 -4.42
CA TRP A 65 -15.46 11.65 -5.79
C TRP A 65 -14.80 12.93 -6.31
N PHE A 66 -14.21 12.88 -7.49
CA PHE A 66 -13.73 14.10 -8.14
C PHE A 66 -14.91 15.03 -8.42
N ARG A 67 -14.84 16.27 -7.92
CA ARG A 67 -15.87 17.31 -8.07
C ARG A 67 -15.29 18.45 -8.89
N PRO A 68 -15.41 18.40 -10.23
CA PRO A 68 -14.87 19.43 -11.11
C PRO A 68 -15.43 20.83 -10.79
N ASP A 69 -16.66 20.89 -10.29
CA ASP A 69 -17.36 22.11 -9.89
C ASP A 69 -16.74 22.80 -8.65
N LEU A 70 -16.03 22.04 -7.81
CA LEU A 70 -15.29 22.55 -6.65
C LEU A 70 -13.79 22.72 -6.94
N SER A 71 -13.37 22.45 -8.17
CA SER A 71 -11.97 22.58 -8.56
C SER A 71 -11.63 24.00 -8.95
N TYR A 72 -10.45 24.47 -8.54
CA TYR A 72 -9.85 25.71 -9.03
C TYR A 72 -9.20 25.55 -10.42
N ILE A 73 -9.38 24.41 -11.10
CA ILE A 73 -8.90 24.21 -12.46
C ILE A 73 -9.60 25.26 -13.36
N PRO A 74 -8.84 26.13 -14.06
CA PRO A 74 -9.41 27.14 -14.95
C PRO A 74 -10.27 26.48 -16.02
N LYS A 75 -11.44 27.05 -16.28
CA LYS A 75 -12.41 26.46 -17.22
C LYS A 75 -12.00 26.58 -18.69
N GLU A 76 -11.09 27.49 -19.03
CA GLU A 76 -10.43 27.62 -20.34
C GLU A 76 -9.42 28.81 -20.29
N LYS A 77 -8.62 29.00 -21.35
CA LYS A 77 -7.73 30.18 -21.53
C LYS A 77 -8.50 31.39 -22.03
#